data_AF-A0A962Q9H1-F1
#
_entry.id   AF-A0A962Q9H1-F1
#
_cell.length_a   1.000
_cell.length_b   1.000
_cell.length_c   1.000
_cell.angle_alpha   90.00
_cell.angle_beta   90.00
_cell.angle_gamma   90.00
#
_symmetry.space_group_name_H-M   'P 1'
#
loop_
_entity.id
_entity.type
_entity.pdbx_description
1 polymer ?
#
loop_
_entity_poly.entity_id
_entity_poly.type
_entity_poly.pdbx_seq_one_letter_code
_entity_poly.pdbx_strand_id
1 'polypeptide(L)'
;MSSFLNNKMLGSGLLPHVGVRGAVNYISFQTNKSGTFNPSVTVSDGSLVTWDYGDGTTSTGATANRTYPDSTTKTVTVTFANPAAVTHLDFQSQSLVGTFNLSQLSVLTGLREFRGYSNASWNVTGALGDLPSGMTYLYLASTASTITGGVSAPLASGLQNAQLYSCNYSQAQLDELLQYIYTHRAQWTHSAPVLHIGGTNPAPSGTYADEDPPTTGKGYIYELVVDPESEGFKKWAITYTV
;
A
#
# COMPACT_ATOMS: atom_id res chain seq x y z
N MET A 1 -18.44 29.24 58.27
CA MET A 1 -19.47 28.19 58.04
C MET A 1 -19.87 28.24 56.57
N SER A 2 -19.92 27.07 55.91
CA SER A 2 -20.36 26.85 54.51
C SER A 2 -19.39 27.33 53.42
N SER A 3 -19.03 26.58 52.37
CA SER A 3 -19.65 25.40 51.76
C SER A 3 -18.62 24.48 51.11
N PHE A 4 -18.99 23.19 51.03
CA PHE A 4 -18.31 22.11 50.34
C PHE A 4 -18.53 22.19 48.82
N LEU A 5 -17.49 21.93 48.03
CA LEU A 5 -17.63 21.39 46.68
C LEU A 5 -16.72 20.15 46.57
N ASN A 6 -17.37 18.99 46.58
CA ASN A 6 -16.82 17.72 46.13
C ASN A 6 -16.42 17.86 44.66
N ASN A 7 -15.16 17.59 44.32
CA ASN A 7 -14.82 17.19 42.96
C ASN A 7 -14.06 15.86 42.98
N LYS A 8 -14.82 14.79 42.76
CA LYS A 8 -14.35 13.44 42.53
C LYS A 8 -13.88 13.37 41.07
N MET A 9 -12.57 13.51 40.83
CA MET A 9 -11.98 13.17 39.53
C MET A 9 -11.24 11.84 39.66
N LEU A 10 -11.76 10.88 38.91
CA LEU A 10 -11.34 9.49 38.81
C LEU A 10 -9.90 9.38 38.31
N GLY A 11 -9.12 8.50 38.93
CA GLY A 11 -7.88 8.02 38.35
C GLY A 11 -8.15 7.16 37.11
N SER A 12 -7.41 7.41 36.05
CA SER A 12 -6.87 6.37 35.17
C SER A 12 -5.55 6.88 34.61
N GLY A 13 -4.52 6.05 34.70
CA GLY A 13 -3.12 6.45 34.73
C GLY A 13 -2.64 7.13 33.45
N LEU A 14 -2.09 8.33 33.62
CA LEU A 14 -0.94 8.76 32.83
C LEU A 14 0.19 7.76 33.08
N LEU A 15 0.68 7.10 32.04
CA LEU A 15 2.02 6.52 32.08
C LEU A 15 3.01 7.62 31.69
N PRO A 16 3.91 8.07 32.58
CA PRO A 16 5.11 8.75 32.14
C PRO A 16 6.15 7.67 31.80
N HIS A 17 6.52 7.55 30.53
CA HIS A 17 7.86 7.07 30.21
C HIS A 17 8.41 7.89 29.04
N VAL A 18 9.11 8.97 29.42
CA VAL A 18 10.15 9.56 28.60
C VAL A 18 11.36 8.62 28.71
N GLY A 19 11.45 7.70 27.76
CA GLY A 19 12.70 7.08 27.34
C GLY A 19 12.81 7.39 25.85
N VAL A 20 13.98 7.86 25.41
CA VAL A 20 14.28 8.29 24.03
C VAL A 20 13.50 7.44 23.02
N ARG A 21 12.38 7.94 22.48
CA ARG A 21 11.66 7.19 21.45
C ARG A 21 12.50 7.29 20.19
N GLY A 22 13.31 6.25 19.96
CA GLY A 22 13.68 5.89 18.59
C GLY A 22 12.44 5.94 17.70
N ALA A 23 12.64 6.26 16.43
CA ALA A 23 11.57 6.41 15.44
C ALA A 23 10.43 5.42 15.70
N VAL A 24 9.21 5.92 15.89
CA VAL A 24 8.08 5.04 16.14
C VAL A 24 7.85 4.28 14.84
N ASN A 25 8.15 3.00 14.89
CA ASN A 25 8.08 2.07 13.78
C ASN A 25 6.64 1.59 13.62
N TYR A 26 5.78 2.42 13.03
CA TYR A 26 4.37 2.10 12.90
C TYR A 26 3.81 2.47 11.52
N ILE A 27 2.70 1.79 11.18
CA ILE A 27 1.77 2.24 10.15
C ILE A 27 0.41 2.51 10.80
N SER A 28 -0.38 3.39 10.19
CA SER A 28 -1.75 3.67 10.62
C SER A 28 -2.69 3.75 9.43
N PHE A 29 -3.91 3.27 9.62
CA PHE A 29 -4.95 3.23 8.60
C PHE A 29 -6.34 3.26 9.27
N GLN A 30 -7.39 3.45 8.47
CA GLN A 30 -8.76 3.51 8.99
C GLN A 30 -9.59 2.31 8.51
N THR A 31 -10.51 1.86 9.35
CA THR A 31 -11.50 0.83 9.02
C THR A 31 -12.86 1.25 9.58
N ASN A 32 -13.94 0.92 8.86
CA ASN A 32 -15.31 0.98 9.37
C ASN A 32 -15.93 -0.42 9.49
N LYS A 33 -15.09 -1.45 9.63
CA LYS A 33 -15.52 -2.84 9.80
C LYS A 33 -16.47 -2.96 10.98
N SER A 34 -17.63 -3.56 10.75
CA SER A 34 -18.47 -4.16 11.79
C SER A 34 -18.26 -5.68 11.75
N GLY A 35 -18.19 -6.30 12.93
CA GLY A 35 -17.84 -7.72 13.07
C GLY A 35 -16.33 -7.96 13.10
N THR A 36 -15.91 -9.13 12.63
CA THR A 36 -14.52 -9.60 12.71
C THR A 36 -13.58 -8.77 11.86
N PHE A 37 -12.54 -8.25 12.50
CA PHE A 37 -11.40 -7.54 11.91
C PHE A 37 -10.12 -8.33 12.21
N ASN A 38 -9.48 -8.81 11.15
CA ASN A 38 -8.37 -9.76 11.23
C ASN A 38 -7.30 -9.63 10.12
N PRO A 39 -6.81 -8.41 9.77
CA PRO A 39 -5.62 -8.30 8.93
C PRO A 39 -4.42 -9.01 9.55
N SER A 40 -3.44 -9.34 8.71
CA SER A 40 -2.24 -10.07 9.13
C SER A 40 -0.94 -9.42 8.65
N VAL A 41 0.12 -9.71 9.39
CA VAL A 41 1.50 -9.28 9.18
C VAL A 41 2.38 -10.53 9.27
N THR A 42 3.28 -10.73 8.32
CA THR A 42 4.31 -11.78 8.42
C THR A 42 5.62 -11.17 8.90
N VAL A 43 6.16 -11.72 9.99
CA VAL A 43 7.43 -11.32 10.59
C VAL A 43 8.40 -12.50 10.56
N SER A 44 9.57 -12.33 9.94
CA SER A 44 10.49 -13.43 9.65
C SER A 44 11.29 -13.93 10.86
N ASP A 45 11.43 -13.12 11.90
CA ASP A 45 12.22 -13.43 13.10
C ASP A 45 11.37 -13.63 14.37
N GLY A 46 10.05 -13.61 14.24
CA GLY A 46 9.12 -13.71 15.37
C GLY A 46 9.03 -12.46 16.25
N SER A 47 9.60 -11.32 15.83
CA SER A 47 9.48 -10.05 16.54
C SER A 47 8.03 -9.62 16.75
N LEU A 48 7.80 -8.95 17.87
CA LEU A 48 6.47 -8.54 18.31
C LEU A 48 5.83 -7.51 17.36
N VAL A 49 4.54 -7.71 17.10
CA VAL A 49 3.65 -6.73 16.46
C VAL A 49 2.56 -6.37 17.46
N THR A 50 2.32 -5.07 17.64
CA THR A 50 1.28 -4.55 18.55
C THR A 50 0.21 -3.84 17.73
N TRP A 51 -1.04 -4.18 17.97
CA TRP A 51 -2.21 -3.56 17.37
C TRP A 51 -2.89 -2.65 18.39
N ASP A 52 -3.08 -1.38 18.04
CA ASP A 52 -4.04 -0.49 18.69
C ASP A 52 -5.25 -0.36 17.77
N TYR A 53 -6.41 -0.75 18.26
CA TYR A 53 -7.64 -0.86 17.48
C TYR A 53 -8.41 0.46 17.34
N GLY A 54 -7.93 1.56 17.95
CA GLY A 54 -8.61 2.85 17.90
C GLY A 54 -9.91 2.92 18.70
N ASP A 55 -10.20 1.89 19.50
CA ASP A 55 -11.36 1.81 20.40
C ASP A 55 -10.94 1.71 21.89
N GLY A 56 -9.68 2.03 22.18
CA GLY A 56 -9.07 1.95 23.51
C GLY A 56 -8.56 0.55 23.87
N THR A 57 -8.72 -0.44 23.00
CA THR A 57 -8.17 -1.79 23.21
C THR A 57 -6.96 -2.04 22.32
N THR A 58 -6.08 -2.94 22.80
CA THR A 58 -4.88 -3.35 22.09
C THR A 58 -4.73 -4.87 22.10
N SER A 59 -3.93 -5.40 21.18
CA SER A 59 -3.46 -6.78 21.23
C SER A 59 -2.05 -6.90 20.67
N THR A 60 -1.50 -8.11 20.73
CA THR A 60 -0.22 -8.42 20.10
C THR A 60 -0.33 -9.68 19.27
N GLY A 61 0.54 -9.81 18.26
CA GLY A 61 0.62 -10.97 17.40
C GLY A 61 0.59 -10.61 15.91
N ALA A 62 0.99 -11.58 15.09
CA ALA A 62 1.05 -11.48 13.64
C ALA A 62 -0.32 -11.20 13.00
N THR A 63 -1.41 -11.64 13.64
CA THR A 63 -2.78 -11.45 13.15
C THR A 63 -3.56 -10.62 14.16
N ALA A 64 -4.25 -9.59 13.68
CA ALA A 64 -5.23 -8.88 14.50
C ALA A 64 -6.40 -9.81 14.85
N ASN A 65 -6.93 -9.71 16.06
CA ASN A 65 -8.10 -10.46 16.47
C ASN A 65 -9.08 -9.55 17.22
N ARG A 66 -9.85 -8.76 16.47
CA ARG A 66 -10.82 -7.81 17.03
C ARG A 66 -12.21 -8.02 16.43
N THR A 67 -13.24 -7.78 17.23
CA THR A 67 -14.63 -7.69 16.76
C THR A 67 -15.16 -6.31 17.10
N TYR A 68 -15.51 -5.53 16.07
CA TYR A 68 -16.14 -4.22 16.27
C TYR A 68 -17.66 -4.36 16.33
N PRO A 69 -18.34 -3.71 17.29
CA PRO A 69 -19.79 -3.88 17.48
C PRO A 69 -20.63 -3.14 16.42
N ASP A 70 -20.06 -2.11 15.80
CA ASP A 70 -20.71 -1.24 14.83
C ASP A 70 -19.70 -0.77 13.77
N SER A 71 -20.17 -0.02 12.77
CA SER A 71 -19.34 0.49 11.68
C SER A 71 -18.78 1.89 11.95
N THR A 72 -18.61 2.29 13.22
CA THR A 72 -17.94 3.56 13.54
C THR A 72 -16.49 3.46 13.10
N THR A 73 -16.06 4.41 12.26
CA THR A 73 -14.67 4.45 11.78
C THR A 73 -13.68 4.48 12.93
N LYS A 74 -12.68 3.59 12.87
CA LYS A 74 -11.56 3.50 13.81
C LYS A 74 -10.26 3.77 13.08
N THR A 75 -9.35 4.45 13.77
CA THR A 75 -7.94 4.56 13.34
C THR A 75 -7.15 3.47 14.02
N VAL A 76 -6.70 2.49 13.24
CA VAL A 76 -5.87 1.38 13.72
C VAL A 76 -4.41 1.77 13.56
N THR A 77 -3.60 1.54 14.61
CA THR A 77 -2.16 1.74 14.60
C THR A 77 -1.44 0.42 14.84
N VAL A 78 -0.49 0.08 13.98
CA VAL A 78 0.30 -1.15 14.08
C VAL A 78 1.74 -0.79 14.36
N THR A 79 2.26 -1.18 15.52
CA THR A 79 3.66 -0.93 15.91
C THR A 79 4.48 -2.20 15.77
N PHE A 80 5.66 -2.08 15.14
CA PHE A 80 6.56 -3.20 14.88
C PHE A 80 7.81 -3.08 15.76
N ALA A 81 8.13 -4.14 16.51
CA ALA A 81 9.36 -4.18 17.29
C ALA A 81 10.61 -4.26 16.38
N ASN A 82 10.51 -4.96 15.25
CA ASN A 82 11.54 -5.03 14.22
C ASN A 82 10.93 -4.86 12.82
N PRO A 83 10.88 -3.64 12.26
CA PRO A 83 10.35 -3.38 10.92
C PRO A 83 11.11 -4.07 9.79
N ALA A 84 12.42 -4.29 9.98
CA ALA A 84 13.25 -4.95 8.98
C ALA A 84 12.90 -6.45 8.83
N ALA A 85 12.18 -7.03 9.80
CA ALA A 85 11.68 -8.39 9.74
C ALA A 85 10.25 -8.51 9.19
N VAL A 86 9.54 -7.39 8.99
CA VAL A 86 8.20 -7.40 8.40
C VAL A 86 8.32 -7.65 6.90
N THR A 87 7.79 -8.77 6.43
CA THR A 87 7.94 -9.21 5.03
C THR A 87 6.64 -9.11 4.25
N HIS A 88 5.49 -9.28 4.89
CA HIS A 88 4.18 -9.25 4.24
C HIS A 88 3.18 -8.48 5.09
N LEU A 89 2.33 -7.71 4.43
CA LEU A 89 1.12 -7.12 5.01
C LEU A 89 -0.09 -7.58 4.19
N ASP A 90 -1.12 -8.10 4.85
CA ASP A 90 -2.36 -8.53 4.21
C ASP A 90 -3.60 -7.89 4.87
N PHE A 91 -4.30 -7.10 4.07
CA PHE A 91 -5.50 -6.35 4.43
C PHE A 91 -6.73 -6.75 3.60
N GLN A 92 -6.88 -8.03 3.24
CA GLN A 92 -8.04 -8.51 2.50
C GLN A 92 -9.39 -8.26 3.20
N SER A 93 -10.36 -7.64 2.54
CA SER A 93 -11.77 -7.59 3.00
C SER A 93 -11.98 -7.03 4.41
N GLN A 94 -11.15 -6.08 4.84
CA GLN A 94 -11.16 -5.50 6.18
C GLN A 94 -12.01 -4.23 6.30
N SER A 95 -12.82 -3.92 5.28
CA SER A 95 -13.61 -2.68 5.21
C SER A 95 -12.75 -1.45 5.49
N LEU A 96 -11.55 -1.42 4.90
CA LEU A 96 -10.66 -0.27 5.02
C LEU A 96 -11.26 0.95 4.31
N VAL A 97 -11.01 2.11 4.88
CA VAL A 97 -11.54 3.40 4.42
C VAL A 97 -10.48 4.50 4.55
N GLY A 98 -10.79 5.68 4.03
CA GLY A 98 -9.88 6.82 4.11
C GLY A 98 -8.64 6.63 3.25
N THR A 99 -7.63 7.47 3.50
CA THR A 99 -6.39 7.49 2.73
C THR A 99 -5.28 6.75 3.47
N PHE A 100 -4.57 5.87 2.77
CA PHE A 100 -3.30 5.28 3.21
C PHE A 100 -2.20 5.67 2.23
N ASN A 101 -1.13 6.30 2.71
CA ASN A 101 -0.05 6.75 1.84
C ASN A 101 1.09 5.71 1.86
N LEU A 102 1.51 5.23 0.70
CA LEU A 102 2.57 4.21 0.57
C LEU A 102 3.90 4.61 1.23
N SER A 103 4.19 5.90 1.41
CA SER A 103 5.37 6.35 2.17
C SER A 103 5.41 5.84 3.61
N GLN A 104 4.26 5.46 4.20
CA GLN A 104 4.22 4.78 5.50
C GLN A 104 4.97 3.44 5.47
N LEU A 105 5.08 2.78 4.31
CA LEU A 105 5.79 1.51 4.16
C LEU A 105 7.31 1.68 4.19
N SER A 106 7.85 2.89 4.06
CA SER A 106 9.30 3.16 4.06
C SER A 106 10.01 2.71 5.34
N VAL A 107 9.29 2.64 6.48
CA VAL A 107 9.82 2.12 7.74
C VAL A 107 10.04 0.60 7.70
N LEU A 108 9.31 -0.12 6.85
CA LEU A 108 9.33 -1.58 6.72
C LEU A 108 10.36 -2.00 5.67
N THR A 109 11.64 -1.83 5.99
CA THR A 109 12.75 -2.11 5.05
C THR A 109 12.84 -3.58 4.62
N GLY A 110 12.22 -4.49 5.38
CA GLY A 110 12.08 -5.92 5.06
C GLY A 110 10.93 -6.26 4.12
N LEU A 111 10.05 -5.30 3.80
CA LEU A 111 8.78 -5.58 3.12
C LEU A 111 9.04 -6.17 1.73
N ARG A 112 8.32 -7.23 1.41
CA ARG A 112 8.32 -7.92 0.11
C ARG A 112 6.96 -7.83 -0.55
N GLU A 113 5.91 -7.88 0.24
CA GLU A 113 4.55 -7.96 -0.27
C GLU A 113 3.58 -7.09 0.52
N PHE A 114 2.80 -6.28 -0.20
CA PHE A 114 1.70 -5.50 0.35
C PHE A 114 0.41 -5.87 -0.37
N ARG A 115 -0.55 -6.47 0.35
CA ARG A 115 -1.86 -6.86 -0.18
C ARG A 115 -2.98 -6.07 0.47
N GLY A 116 -3.81 -5.51 -0.38
CA GLY A 116 -4.90 -4.60 -0.04
C GLY A 116 -6.03 -4.74 -1.02
N TYR A 117 -6.88 -5.74 -0.86
CA TYR A 117 -7.92 -6.04 -1.83
C TYR A 117 -9.29 -6.26 -1.20
N SER A 118 -10.33 -6.04 -2.01
CA SER A 118 -11.73 -6.08 -1.58
C SER A 118 -12.04 -5.06 -0.47
N ASN A 119 -11.49 -3.85 -0.60
CA ASN A 119 -11.77 -2.70 0.27
C ASN A 119 -12.18 -1.49 -0.60
N ALA A 120 -13.40 -1.53 -1.14
CA ALA A 120 -13.86 -0.61 -2.19
C ALA A 120 -13.70 0.89 -1.84
N SER A 121 -13.81 1.26 -0.57
CA SER A 121 -13.69 2.64 -0.10
C SER A 121 -12.28 3.03 0.38
N TRP A 122 -11.32 2.11 0.32
CA TRP A 122 -9.96 2.38 0.72
C TRP A 122 -9.17 3.04 -0.40
N ASN A 123 -8.59 4.21 -0.12
CA ASN A 123 -7.81 4.97 -1.09
C ASN A 123 -6.32 4.88 -0.74
N VAL A 124 -5.61 3.92 -1.33
CA VAL A 124 -4.15 3.89 -1.25
C VAL A 124 -3.57 4.88 -2.27
N THR A 125 -2.70 5.77 -1.79
CA THR A 125 -2.05 6.81 -2.60
C THR A 125 -0.53 6.75 -2.46
N GLY A 126 0.17 7.46 -3.34
CA GLY A 126 1.64 7.49 -3.40
C GLY A 126 2.14 6.95 -4.74
N ALA A 127 3.44 6.77 -4.84
CA ALA A 127 4.09 6.38 -6.07
C ALA A 127 4.68 4.96 -6.03
N LEU A 128 4.83 4.32 -7.19
CA LEU A 128 5.66 3.11 -7.33
C LEU A 128 7.12 3.39 -6.92
N GLY A 129 7.62 4.60 -7.16
CA GLY A 129 8.94 5.03 -6.69
C GLY A 129 9.11 5.06 -5.17
N ASP A 130 8.01 5.13 -4.41
CA ASP A 130 8.03 5.18 -2.93
C ASP A 130 8.08 3.80 -2.28
N LEU A 131 7.92 2.72 -3.06
CA LEU A 131 7.91 1.36 -2.54
C LEU A 131 9.29 1.01 -1.93
N PRO A 132 9.35 0.33 -0.76
CA PRO A 132 10.60 -0.18 -0.19
C PRO A 132 11.41 -1.00 -1.20
N SER A 133 12.74 -0.86 -1.17
CA SER A 133 13.63 -1.39 -2.21
C SER A 133 13.56 -2.90 -2.44
N GLY A 134 13.16 -3.65 -1.41
CA GLY A 134 13.01 -5.09 -1.51
C GLY A 134 11.61 -5.56 -1.95
N MET A 135 10.64 -4.66 -2.19
CA MET A 135 9.30 -5.07 -2.59
C MET A 135 9.30 -5.80 -3.93
N THR A 136 8.59 -6.93 -3.95
CA THR A 136 8.41 -7.77 -5.13
C THR A 136 6.95 -7.85 -5.57
N TYR A 137 6.00 -7.61 -4.65
CA TYR A 137 4.57 -7.74 -4.93
C TYR A 137 3.77 -6.57 -4.34
N LEU A 138 3.04 -5.85 -5.19
CA LEU A 138 2.01 -4.89 -4.79
C LEU A 138 0.66 -5.42 -5.27
N TYR A 139 -0.27 -5.65 -4.34
CA TYR A 139 -1.64 -6.05 -4.67
C TYR A 139 -2.66 -5.05 -4.15
N LEU A 140 -3.22 -4.25 -5.05
CA LEU A 140 -4.39 -3.43 -4.80
C LEU A 140 -5.49 -3.83 -5.79
N ALA A 141 -6.62 -4.32 -5.28
CA ALA A 141 -7.74 -4.64 -6.15
C ALA A 141 -9.11 -4.45 -5.52
N SER A 142 -10.07 -3.98 -6.32
CA SER A 142 -11.39 -3.57 -5.81
C SER A 142 -11.23 -2.56 -4.66
N THR A 143 -10.51 -1.49 -4.94
CA THR A 143 -10.21 -0.38 -4.02
C THR A 143 -10.45 0.97 -4.71
N ALA A 144 -10.46 2.05 -3.95
CA ALA A 144 -10.49 3.41 -4.50
C ALA A 144 -9.08 3.96 -4.80
N SER A 145 -8.05 3.10 -4.78
CA SER A 145 -6.64 3.49 -4.84
C SER A 145 -6.24 4.06 -6.20
N THR A 146 -5.25 4.95 -6.17
CA THR A 146 -4.54 5.47 -7.35
C THR A 146 -3.06 5.61 -7.03
N ILE A 147 -2.26 4.69 -7.56
CA ILE A 147 -0.80 4.67 -7.44
C ILE A 147 -0.20 5.35 -8.67
N THR A 148 0.61 6.37 -8.45
CA THR A 148 1.31 7.09 -9.52
C THR A 148 2.69 6.48 -9.77
N GLY A 149 3.40 6.98 -10.77
CA GLY A 149 4.81 6.64 -10.98
C GLY A 149 5.76 7.27 -9.95
N GLY A 150 5.50 8.54 -9.61
CA GLY A 150 6.43 9.38 -8.84
C GLY A 150 7.44 10.08 -9.74
N VAL A 151 8.41 10.77 -9.13
CA VAL A 151 9.44 11.56 -9.83
C VAL A 151 10.84 10.98 -9.72
N SER A 152 11.01 9.97 -8.86
CA SER A 152 12.30 9.32 -8.58
C SER A 152 12.36 7.95 -9.24
N ALA A 153 13.57 7.50 -9.56
CA ALA A 153 13.81 6.12 -10.01
C ALA A 153 13.25 5.08 -9.01
N PRO A 154 12.77 3.92 -9.48
CA PRO A 154 12.14 2.93 -8.62
C PRO A 154 13.15 2.33 -7.64
N LEU A 155 12.88 2.49 -6.34
CA LEU A 155 13.66 1.81 -5.30
C LEU A 155 13.43 0.29 -5.38
N ALA A 156 12.16 -0.12 -5.56
CA ALA A 156 11.74 -1.50 -5.79
C ALA A 156 12.06 -1.97 -7.22
N SER A 157 13.30 -1.80 -7.67
CA SER A 157 13.76 -2.19 -9.01
C SER A 157 13.59 -3.69 -9.32
N GLY A 158 13.44 -4.53 -8.29
CA GLY A 158 13.14 -5.96 -8.39
C GLY A 158 11.66 -6.32 -8.40
N LEU A 159 10.76 -5.34 -8.57
CA LEU A 159 9.30 -5.56 -8.59
C LEU A 159 8.94 -6.63 -9.62
N GLN A 160 8.21 -7.65 -9.16
CA GLN A 160 7.84 -8.79 -9.98
C GLN A 160 6.39 -8.66 -10.45
N ASN A 161 5.53 -8.17 -9.56
CA ASN A 161 4.10 -8.11 -9.84
C ASN A 161 3.47 -6.86 -9.18
N ALA A 162 2.85 -6.02 -10.01
CA ALA A 162 1.96 -4.96 -9.60
C ALA A 162 0.53 -5.29 -10.09
N GLN A 163 -0.31 -5.73 -9.17
CA GLN A 163 -1.75 -5.87 -9.39
C GLN A 163 -2.43 -4.58 -8.92
N LEU A 164 -2.92 -3.78 -9.85
CA LEU A 164 -3.64 -2.52 -9.63
C LEU A 164 -5.01 -2.62 -10.32
N TYR A 165 -5.77 -3.66 -9.97
CA TYR A 165 -6.92 -4.15 -10.75
C TYR A 165 -8.26 -3.69 -10.17
N SER A 166 -9.17 -3.17 -11.00
CA SER A 166 -10.43 -2.57 -10.52
C SER A 166 -10.18 -1.56 -9.39
N CYS A 167 -9.28 -0.63 -9.66
CA CYS A 167 -9.00 0.54 -8.84
C CYS A 167 -9.85 1.73 -9.35
N ASN A 168 -9.61 2.93 -8.84
CA ASN A 168 -10.37 4.14 -9.23
C ASN A 168 -9.52 5.10 -10.08
N TYR A 169 -8.83 4.55 -11.07
CA TYR A 169 -8.00 5.35 -11.97
C TYR A 169 -8.83 6.16 -12.97
N SER A 170 -8.37 7.37 -13.29
CA SER A 170 -8.67 8.00 -14.57
C SER A 170 -7.73 7.49 -15.68
N GLN A 171 -8.10 7.67 -16.95
CA GLN A 171 -7.26 7.26 -18.07
C GLN A 171 -5.89 7.96 -18.04
N ALA A 172 -5.89 9.26 -17.76
CA ALA A 172 -4.65 10.04 -17.65
C ALA A 172 -3.72 9.53 -16.53
N GLN A 173 -4.27 9.12 -15.39
CA GLN A 173 -3.46 8.57 -14.29
C GLN A 173 -2.83 7.22 -14.64
N LEU A 174 -3.50 6.38 -15.42
CA LEU A 174 -2.89 5.14 -15.92
C LEU A 174 -1.80 5.43 -16.94
N ASP A 175 -2.04 6.38 -17.85
CA ASP A 175 -1.05 6.76 -18.84
C ASP A 175 0.21 7.34 -18.17
N GLU A 176 0.06 8.15 -17.11
CA GLU A 176 1.18 8.64 -16.29
C GLU A 176 1.95 7.51 -15.58
N LEU A 177 1.23 6.49 -15.06
CA LEU A 177 1.86 5.31 -14.46
C LEU A 177 2.68 4.53 -15.50
N LEU A 178 2.12 4.33 -16.70
CA LEU A 178 2.78 3.63 -17.80
C LEU A 178 3.99 4.42 -18.32
N GLN A 179 3.85 5.74 -18.47
CA GLN A 179 4.94 6.64 -18.80
C GLN A 179 6.10 6.52 -17.81
N TYR A 180 5.81 6.47 -16.51
CA TYR A 180 6.84 6.31 -15.49
C TYR A 180 7.61 4.98 -15.64
N ILE A 181 6.90 3.88 -15.86
CA ILE A 181 7.53 2.57 -16.04
C ILE A 181 8.42 2.57 -17.28
N TYR A 182 7.94 3.15 -18.39
CA TYR A 182 8.72 3.34 -19.63
C TYR A 182 9.94 4.25 -19.44
N THR A 183 9.78 5.39 -18.75
CA THR A 183 10.87 6.35 -18.49
C THR A 183 12.01 5.70 -17.71
N HIS A 184 11.69 4.75 -16.82
CA HIS A 184 12.68 4.03 -16.01
C HIS A 184 12.91 2.59 -16.47
N ARG A 185 12.57 2.25 -17.73
CA ARG A 185 12.58 0.87 -18.25
C ARG A 185 13.90 0.13 -18.03
N ALA A 186 15.03 0.82 -18.21
CA ALA A 186 16.37 0.26 -18.02
C ALA A 186 16.72 -0.10 -16.56
N GLN A 187 15.96 0.40 -15.58
CA GLN A 187 16.24 0.21 -14.16
C GLN A 187 15.47 -0.96 -13.54
N TRP A 188 14.47 -1.51 -14.22
CA TRP A 188 13.77 -2.70 -13.75
C TRP A 188 14.62 -3.95 -14.00
N THR A 189 14.78 -4.77 -12.96
CA THR A 189 15.76 -5.86 -12.95
C THR A 189 15.11 -7.25 -13.03
N HIS A 190 13.83 -7.38 -12.65
CA HIS A 190 13.14 -8.66 -12.76
C HIS A 190 12.95 -9.04 -14.24
N SER A 191 13.12 -10.33 -14.56
CA SER A 191 13.22 -10.80 -15.94
C SER A 191 11.94 -10.62 -16.77
N ALA A 192 10.77 -10.66 -16.11
CA ALA A 192 9.47 -10.49 -16.75
C ALA A 192 8.48 -9.85 -15.75
N PRO A 193 8.61 -8.54 -15.45
CA PRO A 193 7.72 -7.87 -14.51
C PRO A 193 6.30 -7.85 -15.05
N VAL A 194 5.33 -8.00 -14.15
CA VAL A 194 3.90 -8.07 -14.49
C VAL A 194 3.18 -6.82 -13.97
N LEU A 195 2.38 -6.20 -14.83
CA LEU A 195 1.47 -5.13 -14.47
C LEU A 195 0.03 -5.49 -14.88
N HIS A 196 -0.87 -5.58 -13.90
CA HIS A 196 -2.30 -5.77 -14.16
C HIS A 196 -3.06 -4.50 -13.76
N ILE A 197 -3.57 -3.78 -14.75
CA ILE A 197 -4.30 -2.51 -14.59
C ILE A 197 -5.73 -2.56 -15.15
N GLY A 198 -6.24 -3.76 -15.46
CA GLY A 198 -7.59 -3.95 -15.99
C GLY A 198 -8.72 -3.86 -14.95
N GLY A 199 -9.84 -4.51 -15.26
CA GLY A 199 -11.04 -4.52 -14.41
C GLY A 199 -11.88 -3.27 -14.62
N THR A 200 -12.32 -2.61 -13.55
CA THR A 200 -13.13 -1.38 -13.66
C THR A 200 -12.33 -0.13 -14.01
N ASN A 201 -11.00 -0.22 -14.07
CA ASN A 201 -10.13 0.87 -14.51
C ASN A 201 -10.40 1.19 -16.00
N PRO A 202 -10.24 2.44 -16.45
CA PRO A 202 -10.35 2.77 -17.87
C PRO A 202 -9.24 2.12 -18.68
N ALA A 203 -9.48 1.87 -19.98
CA ALA A 203 -8.41 1.43 -20.87
C ALA A 203 -7.36 2.56 -21.05
N PRO A 204 -6.06 2.22 -21.14
CA PRO A 204 -5.00 3.17 -21.52
C PRO A 204 -5.30 3.87 -22.86
N SER A 205 -4.85 5.11 -23.02
CA SER A 205 -5.14 5.91 -24.22
C SER A 205 -4.43 5.41 -25.48
N GLY A 206 -4.86 5.90 -26.65
CA GLY A 206 -4.18 5.66 -27.93
C GLY A 206 -4.41 4.29 -28.56
N THR A 207 -3.54 3.98 -29.51
CA THR A 207 -3.52 2.73 -30.29
C THR A 207 -2.34 1.87 -29.84
N TYR A 208 -2.52 0.55 -29.84
CA TYR A 208 -1.42 -0.36 -29.55
C TYR A 208 -0.52 -0.51 -30.78
N ALA A 209 0.49 0.35 -30.85
CA ALA A 209 1.46 0.41 -31.93
C ALA A 209 2.75 1.07 -31.41
N ASP A 210 3.81 0.85 -32.17
CA ASP A 210 5.11 1.51 -32.03
C ASP A 210 4.94 3.05 -32.12
N GLU A 211 5.53 3.78 -31.18
CA GLU A 211 5.53 5.24 -31.12
C GLU A 211 6.92 5.78 -30.76
N ASP A 212 7.48 6.66 -31.60
CA ASP A 212 8.83 7.21 -31.44
C ASP A 212 8.86 8.75 -31.23
N PRO A 213 8.97 9.27 -29.99
CA PRO A 213 8.83 8.57 -28.71
C PRO A 213 7.34 8.30 -28.37
N PRO A 214 7.06 7.40 -27.42
CA PRO A 214 5.68 7.13 -27.02
C PRO A 214 5.10 8.31 -26.25
N THR A 215 3.83 8.58 -26.54
CA THR A 215 3.05 9.67 -25.91
C THR A 215 1.70 9.20 -25.40
N THR A 216 1.23 8.01 -25.81
CA THR A 216 -0.05 7.44 -25.37
C THR A 216 0.13 6.25 -24.45
N GLY A 217 -0.90 5.93 -23.65
CA GLY A 217 -0.88 4.78 -22.74
C GLY A 217 -0.55 3.46 -23.43
N LYS A 218 -1.20 3.18 -24.57
CA LYS A 218 -0.93 1.97 -25.35
C LYS A 218 0.38 2.02 -26.14
N GLY A 219 0.88 3.20 -26.50
CA GLY A 219 2.25 3.37 -27.02
C GLY A 219 3.28 2.94 -25.97
N TYR A 220 3.20 3.46 -24.74
CA TYR A 220 4.10 3.03 -23.66
C TYR A 220 4.02 1.51 -23.39
N ILE A 221 2.82 0.93 -23.47
CA ILE A 221 2.65 -0.53 -23.32
C ILE A 221 3.32 -1.28 -24.48
N TYR A 222 3.17 -0.81 -25.72
CA TYR A 222 3.81 -1.42 -26.88
C TYR A 222 5.32 -1.46 -26.69
N GLU A 223 5.93 -0.32 -26.36
CA GLU A 223 7.37 -0.23 -26.09
C GLU A 223 7.80 -1.22 -25.02
N LEU A 224 7.15 -1.19 -23.85
CA LEU A 224 7.51 -2.03 -22.71
C LEU A 224 7.37 -3.53 -22.97
N VAL A 225 6.47 -3.94 -23.88
CA VAL A 225 6.17 -5.35 -24.18
C VAL A 225 7.02 -5.87 -25.33
N VAL A 226 7.26 -5.03 -26.34
CA VAL A 226 7.88 -5.42 -27.61
C VAL A 226 9.38 -5.16 -27.60
N ASP A 227 9.83 -4.02 -27.05
CA ASP A 227 11.18 -3.47 -27.20
C ASP A 227 11.58 -3.35 -28.70
N PRO A 228 10.83 -2.56 -29.50
CA PRO A 228 11.03 -2.49 -30.96
C PRO A 228 12.43 -1.97 -31.33
N GLU A 229 13.01 -1.06 -30.55
CA GLU A 229 14.35 -0.50 -30.76
C GLU A 229 15.46 -1.43 -30.25
N SER A 230 15.10 -2.56 -29.63
CA SER A 230 16.03 -3.53 -29.06
C SER A 230 17.00 -2.90 -28.06
N GLU A 231 16.49 -2.03 -27.17
CA GLU A 231 17.26 -1.37 -26.12
C GLU A 231 17.78 -2.36 -25.07
N GLY A 232 17.16 -3.53 -24.93
CA GLY A 232 17.62 -4.62 -24.07
C GLY A 232 17.20 -4.51 -22.61
N PHE A 233 16.20 -3.69 -22.30
CA PHE A 233 15.58 -3.65 -20.97
C PHE A 233 14.71 -4.88 -20.70
N LYS A 234 14.20 -5.01 -19.47
CA LYS A 234 13.32 -6.12 -19.10
C LYS A 234 11.90 -5.87 -19.57
N LYS A 235 11.45 -6.68 -20.53
CA LYS A 235 10.10 -6.57 -21.10
C LYS A 235 9.04 -6.93 -20.08
N TRP A 236 7.97 -6.14 -20.07
CA TRP A 236 6.85 -6.29 -19.15
C TRP A 236 5.75 -7.15 -19.76
N ALA A 237 5.01 -7.86 -18.91
CA ALA A 237 3.72 -8.44 -19.25
C ALA A 237 2.63 -7.53 -18.68
N ILE A 238 1.89 -6.84 -19.55
CA ILE A 238 0.90 -5.83 -19.14
C ILE A 238 -0.50 -6.26 -19.57
N THR A 239 -1.46 -6.27 -18.64
CA THR A 239 -2.87 -6.55 -18.91
C THR A 239 -3.76 -5.38 -18.45
N TYR A 240 -4.68 -4.98 -19.32
CA TYR A 240 -5.54 -3.80 -19.11
C TYR A 240 -6.98 -4.01 -19.60
N THR A 241 -7.40 -5.27 -19.76
CA THR A 241 -8.76 -5.60 -20.22
C THR A 241 -9.79 -5.03 -19.26
N VAL A 242 -10.66 -4.19 -19.83
CA VAL A 242 -11.90 -3.64 -19.23
C VAL A 242 -13.05 -4.63 -19.32
#